data_AF-A0A067CY99-F1
#
_entry.id   AF-A0A067CY99-F1
#
_cell.length_a   1.000
_cell.length_b   1.000
_cell.length_c   1.000
_cell.angle_alpha   90.00
_cell.angle_beta   90.00
_cell.angle_gamma   90.00
#
_symmetry.space_group_name_H-M   'P 1'
#
loop_
_entity.id
_entity.type
_entity.pdbx_description
1 polymer ?
#
loop_
_entity_poly.entity_id
_entity_poly.type
_entity_poly.pdbx_seq_one_letter_code
_entity_poly.pdbx_strand_id
1 'polypeptide(L)'
;MGRRDDEHTLATYDVLLEKVAGDSMNLTELRAPRLTGNSLKVFAKLLRVPVLGPTILRKIKLDNRMIQVRELAATVRMQPLYYPLCMPSSSLLAQHTAHARAYSLQALAAMEHPQKSLAFHCYTAADYVHADAALENAIASTARYRAGATLGPLHGVPIAVKDEIEDEGYPTTFGTSFLGSVHGVAPVDCFSVARLRAAGAIIVGKTNMHAFGAGCFGINIHHGTAPNPGSAAAGLVPIAIGCDGGGSVRIPSSLCGIVGLKATYVRIPYDFHGCPSLSKVGPLAASVHDAALAYTIMAGSDAGHHHMSLYQPPLYLSTSPFATDLGHLRVGIDPDYLFGRDTEIVTAIHAQMADLQARGATIMHIKLANLQAIHFGHNMTILTEMAQATDVHYRCIREFSADVQINLELARAVLSSIDFLAAQRVRAYATSMLRDPDVFKAGLSQLELTTGLMKCMVLGNFVGIGLSSGGLPMPLQLQAAHWHEDTVLQLARLLESLNPMPKPSVYNSPLDSTTTDVATAH
;
A
#
# COMPACT_ATOMS: atom_id res chain seq x y z
N MET A 1 42.45 10.26 -48.74
CA MET A 1 40.98 10.25 -48.85
C MET A 1 40.53 8.86 -49.28
N GLY A 2 39.35 8.41 -48.84
CA GLY A 2 38.82 7.06 -49.12
C GLY A 2 38.47 6.31 -47.82
N ARG A 3 37.24 6.49 -47.34
CA ARG A 3 36.68 5.67 -46.25
C ARG A 3 36.41 4.26 -46.75
N ARG A 4 36.45 3.28 -45.85
CA ARG A 4 35.67 2.04 -45.96
C ARG A 4 34.45 2.22 -45.06
N ASP A 5 33.28 1.92 -45.61
CA ASP A 5 32.04 1.90 -44.85
C ASP A 5 31.80 0.45 -44.39
N ASP A 6 31.95 0.19 -43.09
CA ASP A 6 31.52 -1.06 -42.47
C ASP A 6 30.12 -0.88 -41.90
N GLU A 7 29.12 -1.48 -42.56
CA GLU A 7 27.73 -1.49 -42.08
C GLU A 7 27.57 -2.37 -40.84
N HIS A 8 27.75 -1.78 -39.65
CA HIS A 8 27.14 -2.33 -38.44
C HIS A 8 25.63 -2.10 -38.48
N THR A 9 24.92 -3.05 -39.06
CA THR A 9 23.45 -3.11 -39.08
C THR A 9 22.92 -3.18 -37.66
N LEU A 10 22.48 -2.04 -37.14
CA LEU A 10 21.71 -1.96 -35.89
C LEU A 10 20.44 -2.79 -36.08
N ALA A 11 20.21 -3.78 -35.21
CA ALA A 11 18.97 -4.54 -35.20
C ALA A 11 17.78 -3.58 -35.11
N THR A 12 16.81 -3.74 -36.02
CA THR A 12 15.62 -2.89 -36.06
C THR A 12 14.81 -3.02 -34.76
N TYR A 13 14.06 -1.96 -34.45
CA TYR A 13 13.23 -1.88 -33.24
C TYR A 13 12.29 -3.08 -33.10
N ASP A 14 11.79 -3.60 -34.23
CA ASP A 14 10.88 -4.73 -34.30
C ASP A 14 11.55 -6.07 -33.91
N VAL A 15 12.84 -6.26 -34.20
CA VAL A 15 13.61 -7.46 -33.77
C VAL A 15 13.89 -7.44 -32.26
N LEU A 16 13.95 -6.26 -31.65
CA LEU A 16 13.98 -6.12 -30.20
C LEU A 16 12.59 -6.33 -29.59
N LEU A 17 11.51 -5.90 -30.26
CA LEU A 17 10.15 -6.19 -29.84
C LEU A 17 9.84 -7.68 -29.87
N GLU A 18 10.20 -8.44 -30.91
CA GLU A 18 10.00 -9.90 -30.94
C GLU A 18 10.75 -10.62 -29.81
N LYS A 19 11.98 -10.20 -29.50
CA LYS A 19 12.76 -10.74 -28.36
C LYS A 19 12.15 -10.45 -26.99
N VAL A 20 11.33 -9.41 -26.86
CA VAL A 20 10.63 -9.04 -25.62
C VAL A 20 9.19 -9.56 -25.59
N ALA A 21 8.57 -9.76 -26.76
CA ALA A 21 7.21 -10.29 -26.90
C ALA A 21 7.13 -11.80 -26.59
N GLY A 22 8.23 -12.54 -26.71
CA GLY A 22 8.32 -13.95 -26.30
C GLY A 22 8.16 -14.18 -24.79
N ASP A 23 8.43 -13.17 -23.95
CA ASP A 23 8.17 -13.23 -22.50
C ASP A 23 6.68 -12.96 -22.20
N SER A 24 5.87 -14.01 -22.41
CA SER A 24 4.77 -14.32 -21.48
C SER A 24 5.32 -14.36 -20.05
N MET A 25 4.48 -14.13 -19.02
CA MET A 25 4.94 -14.03 -17.62
C MET A 25 5.48 -15.37 -17.06
N ASN A 26 6.67 -15.78 -17.50
CA ASN A 26 7.44 -16.86 -16.90
C ASN A 26 8.23 -16.33 -15.69
N LEU A 27 7.47 -15.86 -14.71
CA LEU A 27 7.92 -15.74 -13.32
C LEU A 27 8.10 -17.13 -12.73
N THR A 28 9.09 -17.84 -13.29
CA THR A 28 9.77 -19.01 -12.76
C THR A 28 9.92 -18.86 -11.24
N GLU A 29 9.78 -19.97 -10.52
CA GLU A 29 9.90 -19.98 -9.06
C GLU A 29 11.13 -19.18 -8.61
N LEU A 30 10.92 -18.10 -7.86
CA LEU A 30 12.01 -17.32 -7.27
C LEU A 30 12.88 -18.28 -6.46
N ARG A 31 14.11 -18.48 -6.91
CA ARG A 31 15.04 -19.47 -6.37
C ARG A 31 15.69 -18.87 -5.13
N ALA A 32 15.09 -19.18 -3.98
CA ALA A 32 15.59 -18.85 -2.66
C ALA A 32 15.40 -20.06 -1.72
N PRO A 33 16.31 -20.30 -0.77
CA PRO A 33 16.15 -21.37 0.20
C PRO A 33 15.02 -21.03 1.18
N ARG A 34 14.12 -21.99 1.44
CA ARG A 34 13.10 -21.87 2.50
C ARG A 34 13.73 -22.25 3.83
N LEU A 35 14.00 -21.27 4.69
CA LEU A 35 14.69 -21.46 5.98
C LEU A 35 13.85 -20.90 7.13
N THR A 36 13.90 -21.56 8.29
CA THR A 36 13.16 -21.15 9.50
C THR A 36 14.02 -21.38 10.75
N GLY A 37 13.66 -20.75 11.87
CA GLY A 37 14.30 -20.97 13.17
C GLY A 37 15.83 -20.78 13.12
N ASN A 38 16.57 -21.80 13.55
CA ASN A 38 18.03 -21.73 13.64
C ASN A 38 18.74 -21.73 12.28
N SER A 39 18.20 -22.38 11.24
CA SER A 39 18.84 -22.38 9.91
C SER A 39 18.78 -20.99 9.26
N LEU A 40 17.66 -20.27 9.42
CA LEU A 40 17.52 -18.87 9.01
C LEU A 40 18.52 -17.96 9.74
N LYS A 41 18.65 -18.11 11.07
CA LYS A 41 19.60 -17.34 11.89
C LYS A 41 21.07 -17.62 11.52
N VAL A 42 21.41 -18.86 11.18
CA VAL A 42 22.76 -19.21 10.69
C VAL A 42 23.00 -18.63 9.31
N PHE A 43 22.01 -18.71 8.40
CA PHE A 43 22.12 -18.13 7.06
C PHE A 43 22.36 -16.61 7.10
N ALA A 44 21.58 -15.85 7.89
CA ALA A 44 21.80 -14.41 8.10
C ALA A 44 23.18 -14.06 8.72
N LYS A 45 23.82 -14.99 9.45
CA LYS A 45 25.21 -14.84 9.90
C LYS A 45 26.20 -15.12 8.76
N LEU A 46 25.98 -16.17 7.97
CA LEU A 46 26.82 -16.52 6.82
C LEU A 46 26.84 -15.43 5.75
N LEU A 47 25.72 -14.73 5.53
CA LEU A 47 25.66 -13.62 4.56
C LEU A 47 26.58 -12.43 4.91
N ARG A 48 26.99 -12.30 6.18
CA ARG A 48 27.94 -11.28 6.65
C ARG A 48 29.40 -11.72 6.66
N VAL A 49 29.67 -12.99 6.33
CA VAL A 49 31.05 -13.48 6.23
C VAL A 49 31.68 -12.90 4.96
N PRO A 50 32.82 -12.17 5.06
CA PRO A 50 33.50 -11.62 3.90
C PRO A 50 33.78 -12.71 2.84
N VAL A 51 33.69 -12.32 1.56
CA VAL A 51 33.75 -13.20 0.38
C VAL A 51 32.59 -14.19 0.27
N LEU A 52 32.32 -15.02 1.29
CA LEU A 52 31.30 -16.07 1.25
C LEU A 52 29.88 -15.51 1.08
N GLY A 53 29.49 -14.57 1.92
CA GLY A 53 28.17 -13.93 1.89
C GLY A 53 27.86 -13.24 0.55
N PRO A 54 28.73 -12.33 0.07
CA PRO A 54 28.61 -11.74 -1.26
C PRO A 54 28.57 -12.78 -2.40
N THR A 55 29.28 -13.90 -2.28
CA THR A 55 29.25 -14.98 -3.29
C THR A 55 27.89 -15.69 -3.32
N ILE A 56 27.33 -16.02 -2.16
CA ILE A 56 25.97 -16.60 -2.03
C ILE A 56 24.93 -15.64 -2.61
N LEU A 57 24.97 -14.36 -2.22
CA LEU A 57 24.03 -13.34 -2.68
C LEU A 57 24.14 -13.08 -4.19
N ARG A 58 25.36 -13.12 -4.74
CA ARG A 58 25.59 -12.98 -6.18
C ARG A 58 25.01 -14.18 -6.94
N LYS A 59 25.11 -15.40 -6.41
CA LYS A 59 24.46 -16.59 -6.97
C LYS A 59 22.94 -16.44 -6.96
N ILE A 60 22.34 -15.97 -5.86
CA ILE A 60 20.89 -15.69 -5.78
C ILE A 60 20.48 -14.64 -6.82
N LYS A 61 21.23 -13.53 -6.95
CA LYS A 61 20.98 -12.47 -7.95
C LYS A 61 21.02 -12.99 -9.40
N LEU A 62 21.95 -13.90 -9.69
CA LEU A 62 22.09 -14.56 -10.99
C LEU A 62 20.96 -15.58 -11.26
N ASP A 63 20.68 -16.47 -10.31
CA ASP A 63 19.67 -17.53 -10.45
C ASP A 63 18.26 -16.97 -10.65
N ASN A 64 17.98 -15.78 -10.11
CA ASN A 64 16.71 -15.07 -10.25
C ASN A 64 16.70 -14.09 -11.44
N ARG A 65 17.71 -14.11 -12.32
CA ARG A 65 17.86 -13.23 -13.51
C ARG A 65 17.71 -11.73 -13.22
N MET A 66 18.06 -11.25 -12.03
CA MET A 66 17.92 -9.82 -11.67
C MET A 66 18.71 -8.86 -12.57
N ILE A 67 19.66 -9.37 -13.37
CA ILE A 67 20.39 -8.61 -14.41
C ILE A 67 19.45 -7.94 -15.42
N GLN A 68 18.26 -8.48 -15.65
CA GLN A 68 17.29 -7.94 -16.62
C GLN A 68 16.82 -6.51 -16.33
N VAL A 69 16.93 -6.03 -15.09
CA VAL A 69 16.70 -4.61 -14.75
C VAL A 69 17.69 -3.73 -15.51
N ARG A 70 18.96 -4.15 -15.61
CA ARG A 70 20.01 -3.46 -16.35
C ARG A 70 19.89 -3.65 -17.86
N GLU A 71 19.45 -4.83 -18.31
CA GLU A 71 19.20 -5.11 -19.73
C GLU A 71 18.07 -4.21 -20.25
N LEU A 72 16.93 -4.14 -19.56
CA LEU A 72 15.84 -3.22 -19.89
C LEU A 72 16.27 -1.75 -19.75
N ALA A 73 16.98 -1.39 -18.68
CA ALA A 73 17.49 -0.02 -18.52
C ALA A 73 18.43 0.40 -19.65
N ALA A 74 19.14 -0.53 -20.29
CA ALA A 74 20.01 -0.24 -21.43
C ALA A 74 19.20 0.02 -22.73
N THR A 75 18.03 -0.59 -22.90
CA THR A 75 17.21 -0.44 -24.11
C THR A 75 16.21 0.72 -24.03
N VAL A 76 15.67 1.04 -22.85
CA VAL A 76 14.67 2.13 -22.71
C VAL A 76 15.30 3.52 -22.78
N ARG A 77 14.80 4.37 -23.68
CA ARG A 77 15.25 5.77 -23.85
C ARG A 77 14.63 6.74 -22.83
N MET A 78 14.52 6.30 -21.58
CA MET A 78 13.99 7.09 -20.46
C MET A 78 15.12 7.54 -19.52
N GLN A 79 15.01 8.77 -19.03
CA GLN A 79 15.86 9.28 -17.95
C GLN A 79 15.51 8.61 -16.61
N PRO A 80 16.45 8.52 -15.65
CA PRO A 80 16.16 7.99 -14.31
C PRO A 80 15.06 8.80 -13.59
N LEU A 81 14.02 8.14 -13.09
CA LEU A 81 12.96 8.76 -12.29
C LEU A 81 13.15 8.43 -10.81
N TYR A 82 13.75 9.32 -10.03
CA TYR A 82 14.06 9.08 -8.62
C TYR A 82 12.85 9.16 -7.69
N TYR A 83 11.84 9.96 -8.03
CA TYR A 83 10.60 10.10 -7.28
C TYR A 83 9.41 10.00 -8.24
N PRO A 84 8.36 9.22 -7.93
CA PRO A 84 7.21 9.02 -8.82
C PRO A 84 6.21 10.19 -8.77
N LEU A 85 6.70 11.44 -8.70
CA LEU A 85 5.86 12.63 -8.78
C LEU A 85 5.36 12.81 -10.21
N CYS A 86 4.04 12.87 -10.38
CA CYS A 86 3.40 13.15 -11.66
C CYS A 86 2.67 14.49 -11.55
N MET A 87 3.18 15.52 -12.22
CA MET A 87 2.48 16.80 -12.29
C MET A 87 1.08 16.61 -12.91
N PRO A 88 0.01 17.16 -12.31
CA PRO A 88 -1.31 17.16 -12.95
C PRO A 88 -1.26 17.97 -14.25
N SER A 89 -1.99 17.55 -15.28
CA SER A 89 -2.18 18.38 -16.47
C SER A 89 -3.06 19.59 -16.15
N SER A 90 -2.98 20.65 -16.96
CA SER A 90 -3.84 21.83 -16.79
C SER A 90 -5.33 21.49 -16.86
N SER A 91 -5.72 20.49 -17.67
CA SER A 91 -7.11 20.00 -17.75
C SER A 91 -7.53 19.27 -16.48
N LEU A 92 -6.68 18.39 -15.94
CA LEU A 92 -6.95 17.68 -14.69
C LEU A 92 -7.03 18.65 -13.51
N LEU A 93 -6.12 19.62 -13.43
CA LEU A 93 -6.14 20.66 -12.41
C LEU A 93 -7.44 21.49 -12.46
N ALA A 94 -7.88 21.89 -13.66
CA ALA A 94 -9.13 22.62 -13.84
C ALA A 94 -10.37 21.78 -13.44
N GLN A 95 -10.41 20.50 -13.82
CA GLN A 95 -11.48 19.57 -13.42
C GLN A 95 -11.54 19.39 -11.90
N HIS A 96 -10.41 19.10 -11.26
CA HIS A 96 -10.30 18.98 -9.81
C HIS A 96 -10.71 20.27 -9.10
N THR A 97 -10.30 21.44 -9.61
CA THR A 97 -10.70 22.74 -9.06
C THR A 97 -12.20 22.99 -9.16
N ALA A 98 -12.84 22.54 -10.25
CA ALA A 98 -14.28 22.65 -10.42
C ALA A 98 -15.03 21.73 -9.44
N HIS A 99 -14.63 20.45 -9.34
CA HIS A 99 -15.27 19.49 -8.43
C HIS A 99 -15.04 19.83 -6.94
N ALA A 100 -13.85 20.28 -6.57
CA ALA A 100 -13.52 20.66 -5.20
C ALA A 100 -14.37 21.83 -4.65
N ARG A 101 -14.93 22.68 -5.52
CA ARG A 101 -15.88 23.75 -5.12
C ARG A 101 -17.24 23.23 -4.66
N ALA A 102 -17.65 22.06 -5.14
CA ALA A 102 -18.89 21.39 -4.75
C ALA A 102 -18.66 20.30 -3.68
N TYR A 103 -17.40 20.02 -3.35
CA TYR A 103 -17.04 19.01 -2.38
C TYR A 103 -17.32 19.46 -0.94
N SER A 104 -17.89 18.57 -0.12
CA SER A 104 -18.04 18.76 1.31
C SER A 104 -17.68 17.48 2.06
N LEU A 105 -16.79 17.62 3.03
CA LEU A 105 -16.42 16.55 3.96
C LEU A 105 -17.60 16.13 4.85
N GLN A 106 -18.46 17.08 5.23
CA GLN A 106 -19.70 16.79 5.97
C GLN A 106 -20.69 16.01 5.11
N ALA A 107 -20.84 16.33 3.82
CA ALA A 107 -21.68 15.57 2.91
C ALA A 107 -21.15 14.14 2.67
N LEU A 108 -19.82 13.96 2.61
CA LEU A 108 -19.20 12.64 2.54
C LEU A 108 -19.47 11.82 3.82
N ALA A 109 -19.30 12.44 4.99
CA ALA A 109 -19.55 11.79 6.27
C ALA A 109 -21.03 11.42 6.47
N ALA A 110 -21.96 12.19 5.91
CA ALA A 110 -23.41 11.98 5.99
C ALA A 110 -23.98 11.00 4.94
N MET A 111 -23.15 10.37 4.10
CA MET A 111 -23.63 9.35 3.16
C MET A 111 -24.18 8.13 3.89
N GLU A 112 -25.28 7.55 3.41
CA GLU A 112 -25.80 6.30 3.97
C GLU A 112 -24.78 5.16 3.81
N HIS A 113 -24.44 4.51 4.92
CA HIS A 113 -23.58 3.33 4.92
C HIS A 113 -24.40 2.08 4.55
N PRO A 114 -23.97 1.26 3.57
CA PRO A 114 -24.74 0.10 3.11
C PRO A 114 -24.94 -0.97 4.21
N GLN A 115 -24.01 -1.07 5.16
CA GLN A 115 -24.25 -1.83 6.41
C GLN A 115 -24.84 -0.90 7.47
N LYS A 116 -26.16 -0.92 7.63
CA LYS A 116 -26.94 -0.01 8.51
C LYS A 116 -26.73 -0.17 10.03
N SER A 117 -25.88 -1.09 10.51
CA SER A 117 -25.85 -1.48 11.93
C SER A 117 -24.80 -0.77 12.80
N LEU A 118 -23.89 0.03 12.23
CA LEU A 118 -22.89 0.77 13.02
C LEU A 118 -23.46 2.10 13.52
N ALA A 119 -24.44 2.01 14.41
CA ALA A 119 -24.89 3.17 15.17
C ALA A 119 -23.71 3.68 16.04
N PHE A 120 -23.38 4.97 15.91
CA PHE A 120 -22.30 5.61 16.66
C PHE A 120 -22.63 5.63 18.17
N HIS A 121 -22.17 4.61 18.89
CA HIS A 121 -22.10 4.61 20.34
C HIS A 121 -20.66 4.92 20.78
N CYS A 122 -20.51 5.64 21.90
CA CYS A 122 -19.22 6.15 22.33
C CYS A 122 -18.29 5.00 22.76
N TYR A 123 -17.10 4.95 22.18
CA TYR A 123 -16.07 3.97 22.52
C TYR A 123 -15.57 4.15 23.97
N THR A 124 -15.33 3.04 24.66
CA THR A 124 -14.74 3.00 26.00
C THR A 124 -13.27 2.57 25.91
N ALA A 125 -12.36 3.36 26.46
CA ALA A 125 -10.92 3.17 26.24
C ALA A 125 -10.25 2.06 27.09
N ALA A 126 -11.03 1.21 27.75
CA ALA A 126 -10.52 0.15 28.63
C ALA A 126 -9.79 -0.98 27.88
N ASP A 127 -9.99 -1.11 26.56
CA ASP A 127 -9.51 -2.22 25.74
C ASP A 127 -8.14 -2.00 25.07
N TYR A 128 -7.48 -0.86 25.32
CA TYR A 128 -6.30 -0.43 24.55
C TYR A 128 -4.99 -0.37 25.37
N VAL A 129 -3.87 -0.61 24.68
CA VAL A 129 -2.51 -0.47 25.25
C VAL A 129 -2.18 1.02 25.32
N HIS A 130 -1.82 1.53 26.50
CA HIS A 130 -1.94 2.95 26.88
C HIS A 130 -3.40 3.43 27.07
N ALA A 131 -4.23 2.57 27.70
CA ALA A 131 -5.60 2.85 28.13
C ALA A 131 -5.75 4.26 28.72
N ASP A 132 -4.85 4.71 29.61
CA ASP A 132 -4.96 6.01 30.29
C ASP A 132 -5.00 7.20 29.30
N ALA A 133 -4.05 7.28 28.36
CA ALA A 133 -4.01 8.38 27.39
C ALA A 133 -5.17 8.31 26.37
N ALA A 134 -5.59 7.10 25.98
CA ALA A 134 -6.78 6.90 25.15
C ALA A 134 -8.06 7.29 25.92
N LEU A 135 -8.11 7.01 27.22
CA LEU A 135 -9.24 7.28 28.12
C LEU A 135 -9.38 8.76 28.43
N GLU A 136 -8.29 9.47 28.72
CA GLU A 136 -8.28 10.93 28.85
C GLU A 136 -8.82 11.61 27.58
N ASN A 137 -8.35 11.17 26.41
CA ASN A 137 -8.85 11.65 25.13
C ASN A 137 -10.34 11.31 24.90
N ALA A 138 -10.79 10.11 25.30
CA ALA A 138 -12.20 9.71 25.23
C ALA A 138 -13.11 10.51 26.18
N ILE A 139 -12.64 10.79 27.40
CA ILE A 139 -13.34 11.63 28.39
C ILE A 139 -13.46 13.06 27.85
N ALA A 140 -12.37 13.64 27.33
CA ALA A 140 -12.38 14.96 26.74
C ALA A 140 -13.27 15.04 25.48
N SER A 141 -13.27 13.99 24.66
CA SER A 141 -14.17 13.85 23.50
C SER A 141 -15.64 13.77 23.91
N THR A 142 -15.95 13.00 24.96
CA THR A 142 -17.29 12.86 25.54
C THR A 142 -17.79 14.19 26.11
N ALA A 143 -16.94 14.94 26.81
CA ALA A 143 -17.28 16.26 27.33
C ALA A 143 -17.60 17.26 26.20
N ARG A 144 -16.78 17.29 25.15
CA ARG A 144 -17.05 18.08 23.92
C ARG A 144 -18.36 17.68 23.25
N TYR A 145 -18.64 16.39 23.10
CA TYR A 145 -19.89 15.89 22.52
C TYR A 145 -21.12 16.33 23.34
N ARG A 146 -21.10 16.16 24.67
CA ARG A 146 -22.18 16.60 25.57
C ARG A 146 -22.42 18.11 25.54
N ALA A 147 -21.40 18.90 25.22
CA ALA A 147 -21.49 20.35 25.06
C ALA A 147 -21.88 20.81 23.64
N GLY A 148 -22.13 19.88 22.69
CA GLY A 148 -22.41 20.21 21.29
C GLY A 148 -21.20 20.74 20.50
N ALA A 149 -19.99 20.53 21.00
CA ALA A 149 -18.73 21.08 20.49
C ALA A 149 -17.85 20.01 19.81
N THR A 150 -18.44 19.20 18.92
CA THR A 150 -17.73 18.16 18.16
C THR A 150 -16.73 18.75 17.17
N LEU A 151 -15.54 18.17 17.06
CA LEU A 151 -14.43 18.71 16.25
C LEU A 151 -14.53 18.37 14.75
N GLY A 152 -15.24 17.31 14.38
CA GLY A 152 -15.36 16.89 12.98
C GLY A 152 -16.00 15.52 12.80
N PRO A 153 -15.98 14.96 11.58
CA PRO A 153 -16.59 13.67 11.26
C PRO A 153 -16.04 12.46 12.02
N LEU A 154 -14.81 12.56 12.53
CA LEU A 154 -14.16 11.48 13.28
C LEU A 154 -14.15 11.76 14.79
N HIS A 155 -15.01 12.66 15.28
CA HIS A 155 -15.06 13.02 16.69
C HIS A 155 -15.39 11.81 17.58
N GLY A 156 -14.41 11.36 18.36
CA GLY A 156 -14.52 10.18 19.22
C GLY A 156 -14.24 8.84 18.53
N VAL A 157 -13.86 8.83 17.26
CA VAL A 157 -13.52 7.59 16.52
C VAL A 157 -12.12 7.12 16.91
N PRO A 158 -11.93 5.86 17.38
CA PRO A 158 -10.63 5.32 17.68
C PRO A 158 -9.89 4.95 16.40
N ILE A 159 -8.61 5.30 16.33
CA ILE A 159 -7.73 4.99 15.20
C ILE A 159 -6.43 4.40 15.70
N ALA A 160 -6.01 3.30 15.09
CA ALA A 160 -4.71 2.70 15.36
C ALA A 160 -3.68 3.13 14.29
N VAL A 161 -2.45 3.42 14.72
CA VAL A 161 -1.38 3.98 13.87
C VAL A 161 -0.26 2.97 13.72
N LYS A 162 0.20 2.67 12.49
CA LYS A 162 1.31 1.74 12.29
C LYS A 162 2.60 2.23 12.95
N ASP A 163 3.36 1.34 13.59
CA ASP A 163 4.57 1.67 14.37
C ASP A 163 5.78 2.21 13.57
N GLU A 164 5.63 2.47 12.28
CA GLU A 164 6.58 3.23 11.43
C GLU A 164 6.07 4.64 11.09
N ILE A 165 5.07 5.14 11.81
CA ILE A 165 4.47 6.47 11.67
C ILE A 165 4.60 7.20 13.02
N GLU A 166 5.04 8.45 13.02
CA GLU A 166 5.17 9.28 14.23
C GLU A 166 3.79 9.73 14.75
N ASP A 167 3.67 9.64 16.07
CA ASP A 167 2.44 9.81 16.84
C ASP A 167 2.85 10.36 18.22
N GLU A 168 2.39 11.55 18.58
CA GLU A 168 2.93 12.33 19.70
C GLU A 168 2.89 11.53 21.02
N GLY A 169 4.02 11.49 21.73
CA GLY A 169 4.15 10.79 23.01
C GLY A 169 4.37 9.28 22.90
N TYR A 170 4.31 8.69 21.70
CA TYR A 170 4.64 7.28 21.46
C TYR A 170 6.02 7.12 20.82
N PRO A 171 6.77 6.05 21.12
CA PRO A 171 7.93 5.68 20.32
C PRO A 171 7.51 5.18 18.93
N THR A 172 8.41 5.30 17.97
CA THR A 172 8.29 4.72 16.62
C THR A 172 9.35 3.64 16.50
N THR A 173 8.98 2.37 16.73
CA THR A 173 9.98 1.29 16.83
C THR A 173 10.26 0.59 15.50
N PHE A 174 9.48 0.85 14.46
CA PHE A 174 9.45 0.11 13.19
C PHE A 174 9.31 -1.41 13.41
N GLY A 175 8.62 -1.84 14.46
CA GLY A 175 8.53 -3.23 14.88
C GLY A 175 9.86 -3.86 15.34
N THR A 176 10.87 -3.06 15.70
CA THR A 176 12.14 -3.55 16.25
C THR A 176 12.13 -3.52 17.79
N SER A 177 13.08 -4.20 18.43
CA SER A 177 13.26 -4.13 19.89
C SER A 177 14.12 -2.96 20.37
N PHE A 178 14.67 -2.13 19.48
CA PHE A 178 15.73 -1.17 19.85
C PHE A 178 15.53 0.26 19.32
N LEU A 179 14.88 0.48 18.17
CA LEU A 179 14.76 1.84 17.62
C LEU A 179 13.98 2.80 18.54
N GLY A 180 12.97 2.29 19.26
CA GLY A 180 12.22 3.08 20.25
C GLY A 180 13.07 3.64 21.41
N SER A 181 14.15 2.96 21.82
CA SER A 181 15.07 3.49 22.84
C SER A 181 16.17 4.38 22.26
N VAL A 182 16.43 4.30 20.95
CA VAL A 182 17.41 5.13 20.23
C VAL A 182 16.80 6.47 19.79
N HIS A 183 15.54 6.47 19.34
CA HIS A 183 14.83 7.67 18.88
C HIS A 183 13.99 8.33 19.98
N GLY A 184 13.58 7.58 21.00
CA GLY A 184 12.68 8.06 22.04
C GLY A 184 11.22 8.12 21.58
N VAL A 185 10.42 8.95 22.25
CA VAL A 185 9.04 9.24 21.86
C VAL A 185 9.01 10.34 20.80
N ALA A 186 8.04 10.28 19.87
CA ALA A 186 7.84 11.34 18.90
C ALA A 186 7.43 12.64 19.62
N PRO A 187 8.12 13.78 19.35
CA PRO A 187 7.86 15.05 20.04
C PRO A 187 6.65 15.80 19.48
N VAL A 188 6.15 15.40 18.30
CA VAL A 188 4.97 15.92 17.62
C VAL A 188 4.35 14.79 16.77
N ASP A 189 3.06 14.89 16.49
CA ASP A 189 2.40 14.08 15.46
C ASP A 189 3.00 14.32 14.07
N CYS A 190 3.03 13.30 13.23
CA CYS A 190 3.18 13.52 11.79
C CYS A 190 1.90 14.15 11.18
N PHE A 191 2.03 14.75 9.99
CA PHE A 191 0.96 15.52 9.33
C PHE A 191 -0.40 14.77 9.22
N SER A 192 -0.38 13.47 8.92
CA SER A 192 -1.61 12.66 8.83
C SER A 192 -2.26 12.43 10.20
N VAL A 193 -1.48 12.12 11.24
CA VAL A 193 -1.99 11.90 12.60
C VAL A 193 -2.54 13.21 13.19
N ALA A 194 -1.81 14.32 13.03
CA ALA A 194 -2.24 15.65 13.48
C ALA A 194 -3.61 16.04 12.89
N ARG A 195 -3.84 15.74 11.60
CA ARG A 195 -5.12 16.01 10.94
C ARG A 195 -6.26 15.09 11.37
N LEU A 196 -5.97 13.83 11.72
CA LEU A 196 -6.95 12.92 12.31
C LEU A 196 -7.35 13.39 13.72
N ARG A 197 -6.39 13.78 14.57
CA ARG A 197 -6.67 14.38 15.89
C ARG A 197 -7.46 15.68 15.77
N ALA A 198 -7.12 16.54 14.81
CA ALA A 198 -7.86 17.78 14.55
C ALA A 198 -9.31 17.54 14.08
N ALA A 199 -9.57 16.43 13.36
CA ALA A 199 -10.93 15.99 13.03
C ALA A 199 -11.67 15.30 14.20
N GLY A 200 -11.04 15.22 15.37
CA GLY A 200 -11.59 14.69 16.61
C GLY A 200 -11.33 13.20 16.88
N ALA A 201 -10.51 12.53 16.07
CA ALA A 201 -10.17 11.12 16.27
C ALA A 201 -9.37 10.91 17.57
N ILE A 202 -9.57 9.74 18.18
CA ILE A 202 -8.82 9.27 19.35
C ILE A 202 -7.77 8.30 18.84
N ILE A 203 -6.48 8.64 18.95
CA ILE A 203 -5.43 7.68 18.63
C ILE A 203 -5.29 6.70 19.81
N VAL A 204 -5.54 5.42 19.56
CA VAL A 204 -5.57 4.36 20.59
C VAL A 204 -4.26 3.58 20.71
N GLY A 205 -3.25 3.94 19.93
CA GLY A 205 -1.88 3.44 20.05
C GLY A 205 -1.29 2.86 18.77
N LYS A 206 -0.07 2.33 18.90
CA LYS A 206 0.75 1.84 17.79
C LYS A 206 0.44 0.37 17.44
N THR A 207 0.24 0.05 16.16
CA THR A 207 0.04 -1.34 15.71
C THR A 207 1.35 -2.04 15.42
N ASN A 208 1.43 -3.31 15.81
CA ASN A 208 2.49 -4.23 15.40
C ASN A 208 2.60 -4.30 13.85
N MET A 209 3.80 -4.62 13.36
CA MET A 209 4.13 -4.71 11.95
C MET A 209 5.28 -5.71 11.71
N HIS A 210 5.44 -6.17 10.48
CA HIS A 210 6.66 -6.86 10.06
C HIS A 210 7.86 -5.94 10.30
N ALA A 211 8.89 -6.42 11.00
CA ALA A 211 10.03 -5.60 11.42
C ALA A 211 10.65 -4.82 10.23
N PHE A 212 10.84 -3.52 10.41
CA PHE A 212 11.35 -2.56 9.43
C PHE A 212 10.62 -2.56 8.07
N GLY A 213 9.36 -3.03 8.02
CA GLY A 213 8.61 -3.18 6.77
C GLY A 213 9.19 -4.21 5.81
N ALA A 214 10.15 -5.03 6.25
CA ALA A 214 10.99 -5.88 5.42
C ALA A 214 10.33 -7.17 4.90
N GLY A 215 9.01 -7.32 5.07
CA GLY A 215 8.27 -8.50 4.65
C GLY A 215 6.75 -8.27 4.62
N CYS A 216 6.07 -9.18 3.91
CA CYS A 216 4.64 -9.06 3.57
C CYS A 216 3.73 -9.95 4.45
N PHE A 217 4.26 -10.59 5.50
CA PHE A 217 3.56 -11.61 6.28
C PHE A 217 3.23 -11.20 7.73
N GLY A 218 3.63 -10.00 8.16
CA GLY A 218 3.42 -9.54 9.54
C GLY A 218 4.23 -10.30 10.60
N ILE A 219 5.26 -11.05 10.19
CA ILE A 219 6.09 -11.83 11.12
C ILE A 219 6.95 -10.86 11.93
N ASN A 220 6.84 -10.94 13.26
CA ASN A 220 7.67 -10.15 14.16
C ASN A 220 8.16 -11.03 15.34
N ILE A 221 9.48 -11.14 15.48
CA ILE A 221 10.10 -11.94 16.54
C ILE A 221 10.30 -11.18 17.86
N HIS A 222 10.14 -9.85 17.84
CA HIS A 222 10.32 -8.97 18.99
C HIS A 222 8.98 -8.78 19.73
N HIS A 223 7.90 -8.59 18.96
CA HIS A 223 6.56 -8.25 19.46
C HIS A 223 5.51 -9.35 19.21
N GLY A 224 5.93 -10.50 18.68
CA GLY A 224 5.05 -11.60 18.25
C GLY A 224 4.42 -11.38 16.87
N THR A 225 4.02 -12.45 16.19
CA THR A 225 3.30 -12.35 14.91
C THR A 225 1.82 -12.12 15.16
N ALA A 226 1.25 -11.06 14.60
CA ALA A 226 -0.19 -10.81 14.69
C ALA A 226 -1.00 -11.88 13.92
N PRO A 227 -2.07 -12.46 14.51
CA PRO A 227 -2.96 -13.36 13.78
C PRO A 227 -3.80 -12.59 12.75
N ASN A 228 -4.33 -13.31 11.76
CA ASN A 228 -5.40 -12.82 10.88
C ASN A 228 -6.74 -13.12 11.59
N PRO A 229 -7.67 -12.15 11.77
CA PRO A 229 -7.65 -10.76 11.30
C PRO A 229 -6.83 -9.77 12.14
N GLY A 230 -6.19 -8.81 11.46
CA GLY A 230 -5.55 -7.65 12.10
C GLY A 230 -6.57 -6.62 12.61
N SER A 231 -6.13 -5.64 13.41
CA SER A 231 -6.98 -4.81 14.28
C SER A 231 -8.24 -4.21 13.65
N ALA A 232 -8.16 -3.64 12.44
CA ALA A 232 -9.32 -3.06 11.77
C ALA A 232 -10.31 -4.13 11.26
N ALA A 233 -9.81 -5.24 10.74
CA ALA A 233 -10.63 -6.38 10.32
C ALA A 233 -11.25 -7.12 11.53
N ALA A 234 -10.55 -7.14 12.66
CA ALA A 234 -11.05 -7.70 13.91
C ALA A 234 -12.10 -6.83 14.63
N GLY A 235 -12.48 -5.66 14.08
CA GLY A 235 -13.49 -4.77 14.66
C GLY A 235 -13.00 -3.87 15.81
N LEU A 236 -11.74 -4.00 16.24
CA LEU A 236 -11.18 -3.28 17.40
C LEU A 236 -11.06 -1.76 17.17
N VAL A 237 -10.92 -1.35 15.90
CA VAL A 237 -11.01 0.04 15.43
C VAL A 237 -11.70 0.04 14.06
N PRO A 238 -12.54 1.03 13.71
CA PRO A 238 -13.12 1.12 12.37
C PRO A 238 -12.06 1.49 11.31
N ILE A 239 -11.04 2.25 11.71
CA ILE A 239 -9.97 2.77 10.85
C ILE A 239 -8.62 2.49 11.51
N ALA A 240 -7.67 2.01 10.72
CA ALA A 240 -6.24 2.07 11.03
C ALA A 240 -5.51 2.81 9.91
N ILE A 241 -4.33 3.38 10.20
CA ILE A 241 -3.46 3.96 9.18
C ILE A 241 -2.14 3.20 9.09
N GLY A 242 -1.69 2.97 7.87
CA GLY A 242 -0.43 2.30 7.59
C GLY A 242 0.37 2.99 6.50
N CYS A 243 1.53 2.42 6.20
CA CYS A 243 2.42 2.84 5.14
C CYS A 243 2.61 1.69 4.13
N ASP A 244 2.56 2.02 2.84
CA ASP A 244 2.64 1.10 1.69
C ASP A 244 3.83 1.47 0.78
N GLY A 245 4.98 0.85 1.07
CA GLY A 245 6.13 0.87 0.16
C GLY A 245 5.98 -0.20 -0.93
N GLY A 246 5.83 -1.46 -0.50
CA GLY A 246 5.67 -2.64 -1.35
C GLY A 246 4.35 -3.38 -1.10
N GLY A 247 3.21 -2.68 -1.07
CA GLY A 247 1.90 -3.29 -0.81
C GLY A 247 1.52 -3.38 0.67
N SER A 248 2.25 -2.76 1.59
CA SER A 248 2.11 -3.01 3.04
C SER A 248 0.87 -2.39 3.73
N VAL A 249 0.00 -1.67 3.01
CA VAL A 249 -1.41 -1.36 3.40
C VAL A 249 -2.35 -2.32 2.69
N ARG A 250 -2.07 -2.53 1.42
CA ARG A 250 -2.85 -3.29 0.45
C ARG A 250 -2.93 -4.79 0.73
N ILE A 251 -1.78 -5.46 0.80
CA ILE A 251 -1.61 -6.89 1.10
C ILE A 251 -2.34 -7.32 2.38
N PRO A 252 -2.14 -6.67 3.56
CA PRO A 252 -2.87 -7.08 4.76
C PRO A 252 -4.37 -6.83 4.63
N SER A 253 -4.79 -5.79 3.89
CA SER A 253 -6.22 -5.55 3.61
C SER A 253 -6.83 -6.68 2.78
N SER A 254 -6.14 -7.10 1.71
CA SER A 254 -6.50 -8.28 0.90
C SER A 254 -6.65 -9.55 1.74
N LEU A 255 -5.66 -9.85 2.59
CA LEU A 255 -5.62 -11.08 3.39
C LEU A 255 -6.64 -11.09 4.55
N CYS A 256 -7.03 -9.91 5.05
CA CYS A 256 -8.00 -9.77 6.14
C CYS A 256 -9.42 -9.41 5.66
N GLY A 257 -9.64 -9.25 4.36
CA GLY A 257 -10.96 -8.98 3.78
C GLY A 257 -11.50 -7.57 4.03
N ILE A 258 -10.61 -6.58 4.15
CA ILE A 258 -10.95 -5.16 4.38
C ILE A 258 -10.43 -4.27 3.23
N VAL A 259 -10.80 -2.98 3.27
CA VAL A 259 -10.40 -2.01 2.25
C VAL A 259 -9.05 -1.39 2.61
N GLY A 260 -8.15 -1.31 1.61
CA GLY A 260 -6.81 -0.75 1.77
C GLY A 260 -6.45 0.22 0.64
N LEU A 261 -6.35 1.52 0.96
CA LEU A 261 -6.08 2.57 -0.02
C LEU A 261 -4.63 3.07 0.04
N LYS A 262 -3.86 2.82 -1.02
CA LYS A 262 -2.59 3.47 -1.31
C LYS A 262 -2.81 4.61 -2.31
N ALA A 263 -2.96 5.84 -1.81
CA ALA A 263 -3.12 7.03 -2.64
C ALA A 263 -1.97 7.27 -3.66
N THR A 264 -2.10 8.28 -4.52
CA THR A 264 -0.98 8.78 -5.35
C THR A 264 0.18 9.24 -4.45
N TYR A 265 1.41 9.16 -4.96
CA TYR A 265 2.57 9.69 -4.25
C TYR A 265 2.35 11.15 -3.84
N VAL A 266 2.74 11.51 -2.60
CA VAL A 266 2.55 12.82 -1.96
C VAL A 266 1.10 13.34 -1.80
N ARG A 267 0.08 12.54 -2.12
CA ARG A 267 -1.34 12.89 -1.85
C ARG A 267 -1.65 12.99 -0.35
N ILE A 268 -1.07 12.10 0.44
CA ILE A 268 -0.94 12.22 1.90
C ILE A 268 0.57 12.44 2.15
N PRO A 269 1.00 13.68 2.46
CA PRO A 269 2.41 14.00 2.69
C PRO A 269 2.93 13.38 3.98
N TYR A 270 4.15 12.85 3.93
CA TYR A 270 4.85 12.27 5.07
C TYR A 270 6.33 12.05 4.71
N ASP A 271 7.26 12.42 5.60
CA ASP A 271 8.71 12.31 5.37
C ASP A 271 9.24 10.93 5.79
N PHE A 272 9.14 9.94 4.90
CA PHE A 272 9.55 8.57 5.23
C PHE A 272 11.05 8.41 5.48
N HIS A 273 11.39 8.05 6.71
CA HIS A 273 12.76 7.70 7.09
C HIS A 273 13.33 6.46 6.36
N GLY A 274 12.48 5.49 5.97
CA GLY A 274 12.92 4.20 5.41
C GLY A 274 13.02 4.12 3.88
N CYS A 275 11.96 4.50 3.16
CA CYS A 275 11.85 4.31 1.69
C CYS A 275 11.12 5.50 1.01
N PRO A 276 11.71 6.70 1.03
CA PRO A 276 11.04 7.96 0.66
C PRO A 276 10.52 8.04 -0.77
N SER A 277 11.06 7.26 -1.72
CA SER A 277 10.53 7.29 -3.11
C SER A 277 9.43 6.26 -3.38
N LEU A 278 9.11 5.41 -2.40
CA LEU A 278 8.15 4.32 -2.55
C LEU A 278 6.99 4.41 -1.57
N SER A 279 7.27 4.66 -0.30
CA SER A 279 6.27 4.62 0.76
C SER A 279 5.22 5.71 0.63
N LYS A 280 4.00 5.39 1.07
CA LYS A 280 2.80 6.24 1.02
C LYS A 280 1.92 5.89 2.22
N VAL A 281 1.44 6.88 2.96
CA VAL A 281 0.46 6.67 4.03
C VAL A 281 -0.88 6.32 3.39
N GLY A 282 -1.61 5.40 4.01
CA GLY A 282 -2.89 4.91 3.50
C GLY A 282 -3.79 4.36 4.61
N PRO A 283 -5.11 4.61 4.57
CA PRO A 283 -6.05 4.01 5.51
C PRO A 283 -6.32 2.54 5.18
N LEU A 284 -6.56 1.77 6.24
CA LEU A 284 -7.17 0.46 6.24
C LEU A 284 -8.48 0.57 7.01
N ALA A 285 -9.60 0.13 6.45
CA ALA A 285 -10.90 0.21 7.13
C ALA A 285 -11.85 -0.91 6.68
N ALA A 286 -12.83 -1.23 7.53
CA ALA A 286 -13.83 -2.27 7.24
C ALA A 286 -14.76 -1.92 6.06
N SER A 287 -14.85 -0.63 5.69
CA SER A 287 -15.64 -0.15 4.55
C SER A 287 -14.88 0.80 3.64
N VAL A 288 -15.34 0.96 2.40
CA VAL A 288 -14.81 1.96 1.45
C VAL A 288 -15.17 3.38 1.91
N HIS A 289 -16.30 3.55 2.62
CA HIS A 289 -16.73 4.83 3.17
C HIS A 289 -15.76 5.35 4.25
N ASP A 290 -15.42 4.51 5.23
CA ASP A 290 -14.47 4.83 6.31
C ASP A 290 -13.07 5.09 5.74
N ALA A 291 -12.63 4.26 4.79
CA ALA A 291 -11.36 4.46 4.09
C ALA A 291 -11.33 5.79 3.32
N ALA A 292 -12.42 6.16 2.64
CA ALA A 292 -12.56 7.44 1.94
C ALA A 292 -12.59 8.65 2.90
N LEU A 293 -13.22 8.51 4.06
CA LEU A 293 -13.30 9.55 5.08
C LEU A 293 -11.92 9.83 5.70
N ALA A 294 -11.22 8.79 6.15
CA ALA A 294 -9.86 8.88 6.68
C ALA A 294 -8.86 9.40 5.62
N TYR A 295 -8.96 8.89 4.39
CA TYR A 295 -8.19 9.39 3.24
C TYR A 295 -8.35 10.90 3.08
N THR A 296 -9.60 11.40 3.07
CA THR A 296 -9.85 12.82 2.85
C THR A 296 -9.28 13.68 3.98
N ILE A 297 -9.44 13.23 5.22
CA ILE A 297 -8.96 13.96 6.40
C ILE A 297 -7.44 14.04 6.41
N MET A 298 -6.72 12.99 5.97
CA MET A 298 -5.25 13.00 5.84
C MET A 298 -4.72 13.71 4.59
N ALA A 299 -5.43 13.66 3.46
CA ALA A 299 -4.94 14.10 2.15
C ALA A 299 -4.96 15.63 1.95
N GLY A 300 -3.99 16.16 1.21
CA GLY A 300 -3.83 17.59 0.97
C GLY A 300 -2.39 18.05 1.13
N SER A 301 -2.11 19.34 0.95
CA SER A 301 -0.73 19.85 0.98
C SER A 301 -0.27 20.17 2.40
N ASP A 302 0.96 19.74 2.71
CA ASP A 302 1.76 20.27 3.82
C ASP A 302 2.79 21.24 3.24
N ALA A 303 2.39 22.51 3.18
CA ALA A 303 3.22 23.59 2.66
C ALA A 303 4.39 23.98 3.59
N GLY A 304 4.33 23.58 4.88
CA GLY A 304 5.35 23.92 5.87
C GLY A 304 6.55 22.99 5.82
N HIS A 305 6.32 21.69 5.57
CA HIS A 305 7.36 20.66 5.72
C HIS A 305 7.63 19.89 4.41
N HIS A 306 6.60 19.57 3.61
CA HIS A 306 6.74 18.64 2.49
C HIS A 306 6.48 19.30 1.12
N HIS A 307 7.50 20.00 0.58
CA HIS A 307 7.41 20.83 -0.63
C HIS A 307 6.79 20.15 -1.87
N MET A 308 7.03 18.85 -2.11
CA MET A 308 6.42 18.15 -3.27
C MET A 308 4.90 18.07 -3.19
N SER A 309 4.30 18.22 -1.99
CA SER A 309 2.86 18.18 -1.80
C SER A 309 2.13 19.37 -2.40
N LEU A 310 2.84 20.48 -2.67
CA LEU A 310 2.31 21.70 -3.28
C LEU A 310 1.82 21.49 -4.73
N TYR A 311 2.29 20.42 -5.39
CA TYR A 311 1.99 20.14 -6.80
C TYR A 311 0.76 19.27 -7.02
N GLN A 312 0.09 18.83 -5.96
CA GLN A 312 -1.11 17.99 -6.09
C GLN A 312 -2.33 18.83 -6.54
N PRO A 313 -3.22 18.31 -7.39
CA PRO A 313 -4.46 19.00 -7.72
C PRO A 313 -5.41 18.97 -6.50
N PRO A 314 -6.37 19.90 -6.40
CA PRO A 314 -7.35 19.94 -5.32
C PRO A 314 -8.03 18.59 -5.07
N LEU A 315 -8.26 18.29 -3.80
CA LEU A 315 -8.95 17.09 -3.36
C LEU A 315 -10.46 17.25 -3.57
N TYR A 316 -11.09 16.21 -4.10
CA TYR A 316 -12.54 16.03 -4.08
C TYR A 316 -12.85 14.53 -4.02
N LEU A 317 -14.04 14.17 -3.54
CA LEU A 317 -14.66 12.86 -3.74
C LEU A 317 -16.12 13.07 -4.11
N SER A 318 -16.64 12.28 -5.04
CA SER A 318 -18.08 12.29 -5.36
C SER A 318 -18.88 11.72 -4.19
N THR A 319 -19.89 12.48 -3.74
CA THR A 319 -20.90 12.05 -2.77
C THR A 319 -22.19 11.55 -3.43
N SER A 320 -22.30 11.67 -4.75
CA SER A 320 -23.42 11.11 -5.50
C SER A 320 -23.44 9.58 -5.40
N PRO A 321 -24.63 8.94 -5.44
CA PRO A 321 -24.72 7.51 -5.67
C PRO A 321 -23.97 7.13 -6.94
N PHE A 322 -23.27 5.99 -6.94
CA PHE A 322 -22.52 5.58 -8.11
C PHE A 322 -23.49 5.28 -9.27
N ALA A 323 -23.18 5.82 -10.46
CA ALA A 323 -24.00 5.58 -11.64
C ALA A 323 -24.05 4.08 -11.93
N THR A 324 -25.24 3.52 -12.08
CA THR A 324 -25.42 2.11 -12.45
C THR A 324 -25.11 1.85 -13.92
N ASP A 325 -25.13 2.91 -14.75
CA ASP A 325 -24.62 2.92 -16.12
C ASP A 325 -23.11 3.22 -16.12
N LEU A 326 -22.34 2.21 -16.52
CA LEU A 326 -20.89 2.24 -16.62
C LEU A 326 -20.41 2.41 -18.06
N GLY A 327 -21.24 2.87 -19.00
CA GLY A 327 -20.88 3.07 -20.42
C GLY A 327 -19.71 4.04 -20.66
N HIS A 328 -19.36 4.86 -19.66
CA HIS A 328 -18.19 5.75 -19.67
C HIS A 328 -16.92 5.08 -19.10
N LEU A 329 -17.07 3.96 -18.38
CA LEU A 329 -15.99 3.25 -17.71
C LEU A 329 -15.35 2.23 -18.66
N ARG A 330 -14.03 2.23 -18.65
CA ARG A 330 -13.20 1.23 -19.34
C ARG A 330 -12.35 0.53 -18.27
N VAL A 331 -12.09 -0.77 -18.43
CA VAL A 331 -11.35 -1.57 -17.45
C VAL A 331 -10.31 -2.43 -18.16
N GLY A 332 -9.04 -2.11 -17.97
CA GLY A 332 -7.88 -2.84 -18.49
C GLY A 332 -7.49 -4.04 -17.63
N ILE A 333 -7.62 -5.25 -18.16
CA ILE A 333 -7.16 -6.50 -17.54
C ILE A 333 -5.93 -7.03 -18.28
N ASP A 334 -4.90 -7.43 -17.54
CA ASP A 334 -3.74 -8.12 -18.10
C ASP A 334 -3.84 -9.62 -17.79
N PRO A 335 -4.14 -10.49 -18.77
CA PRO A 335 -4.27 -11.93 -18.55
C PRO A 335 -3.01 -12.58 -17.98
N ASP A 336 -1.82 -12.06 -18.29
CA ASP A 336 -0.57 -12.61 -17.76
C ASP A 336 -0.47 -12.45 -16.24
N TYR A 337 -1.11 -11.42 -15.67
CA TYR A 337 -1.18 -11.25 -14.21
C TYR A 337 -2.02 -12.30 -13.50
N LEU A 338 -2.96 -12.90 -14.22
CA LEU A 338 -3.83 -14.00 -13.76
C LEU A 338 -3.20 -15.39 -14.01
N PHE A 339 -2.05 -15.45 -14.69
CA PHE A 339 -1.36 -16.71 -14.92
C PHE A 339 -0.74 -17.28 -13.62
N GLY A 340 -0.93 -18.58 -13.40
CA GLY A 340 -0.39 -19.28 -12.23
C GLY A 340 -0.98 -18.83 -10.88
N ARG A 341 -2.26 -18.41 -10.88
CA ARG A 341 -3.01 -18.01 -9.68
C ARG A 341 -3.96 -19.10 -9.22
N ASP A 342 -4.49 -18.92 -8.02
CA ASP A 342 -5.58 -19.75 -7.52
C ASP A 342 -6.81 -19.62 -8.44
N THR A 343 -7.39 -20.75 -8.83
CA THR A 343 -8.50 -20.81 -9.77
C THR A 343 -9.79 -20.19 -9.23
N GLU A 344 -10.01 -20.21 -7.91
CA GLU A 344 -11.19 -19.56 -7.31
C GLU A 344 -11.06 -18.04 -7.39
N ILE A 345 -9.87 -17.50 -7.09
CA ILE A 345 -9.58 -16.06 -7.24
C ILE A 345 -9.76 -15.63 -8.69
N VAL A 346 -9.17 -16.33 -9.67
CA VAL A 346 -9.33 -15.98 -11.10
C VAL A 346 -10.79 -16.05 -11.55
N THR A 347 -11.55 -17.04 -11.06
CA THR A 347 -12.98 -17.18 -11.39
C THR A 347 -13.80 -16.04 -10.81
N ALA A 348 -13.58 -15.66 -9.55
CA ALA A 348 -14.24 -14.53 -8.91
C ALA A 348 -13.94 -13.21 -9.66
N ILE A 349 -12.69 -13.01 -10.07
CA ILE A 349 -12.25 -11.87 -10.87
C ILE A 349 -13.00 -11.79 -12.20
N HIS A 350 -13.07 -12.91 -12.95
CA HIS A 350 -13.80 -12.94 -14.20
C HIS A 350 -15.30 -12.68 -14.01
N ALA A 351 -15.90 -13.15 -12.91
CA ALA A 351 -17.29 -12.84 -12.57
C ALA A 351 -17.50 -11.34 -12.33
N GLN A 352 -16.63 -10.67 -11.56
CA GLN A 352 -16.71 -9.21 -11.38
C GLN A 352 -16.57 -8.45 -12.69
N MET A 353 -15.68 -8.89 -13.60
CA MET A 353 -15.53 -8.25 -14.91
C MET A 353 -16.80 -8.42 -15.78
N ALA A 354 -17.43 -9.60 -15.73
CA ALA A 354 -18.70 -9.84 -16.41
C ALA A 354 -19.83 -8.96 -15.85
N ASP A 355 -19.91 -8.78 -14.54
CA ASP A 355 -20.88 -7.90 -13.88
C ASP A 355 -20.68 -6.43 -14.23
N LEU A 356 -19.44 -5.95 -14.32
CA LEU A 356 -19.14 -4.59 -14.79
C LEU A 356 -19.51 -4.43 -16.27
N GLN A 357 -19.24 -5.43 -17.11
CA GLN A 357 -19.60 -5.43 -18.52
C GLN A 357 -21.11 -5.45 -18.74
N ALA A 358 -21.86 -6.22 -17.95
CA ALA A 358 -23.33 -6.24 -17.98
C ALA A 358 -23.96 -4.89 -17.59
N ARG A 359 -23.21 -4.04 -16.87
CA ARG A 359 -23.57 -2.66 -16.49
C ARG A 359 -23.06 -1.60 -17.49
N GLY A 360 -22.49 -2.02 -18.62
CA GLY A 360 -22.03 -1.15 -19.71
C GLY A 360 -20.53 -0.85 -19.74
N ALA A 361 -19.75 -1.30 -18.75
CA ALA A 361 -18.30 -1.05 -18.77
C ALA A 361 -17.62 -1.80 -19.94
N THR A 362 -16.65 -1.17 -20.58
CA THR A 362 -15.86 -1.84 -21.63
C THR A 362 -14.62 -2.49 -21.05
N ILE A 363 -14.62 -3.83 -20.99
CA ILE A 363 -13.44 -4.61 -20.58
C ILE A 363 -12.42 -4.64 -21.74
N MET A 364 -11.15 -4.41 -21.42
CA MET A 364 -10.06 -4.30 -22.39
C MET A 364 -8.88 -5.17 -21.98
N HIS A 365 -8.38 -6.00 -22.90
CA HIS A 365 -7.12 -6.70 -22.67
C HIS A 365 -5.95 -5.73 -22.87
N ILE A 366 -5.19 -5.49 -21.81
CA ILE A 366 -3.93 -4.73 -21.83
C ILE A 366 -2.76 -5.69 -21.63
N LYS A 367 -1.56 -5.28 -22.06
CA LYS A 367 -0.31 -6.01 -21.79
C LYS A 367 0.66 -5.08 -21.10
N LEU A 368 1.00 -5.38 -19.85
CA LEU A 368 2.08 -4.73 -19.15
C LEU A 368 3.38 -5.51 -19.48
N ALA A 369 4.20 -4.95 -20.35
CA ALA A 369 5.46 -5.59 -20.75
C ALA A 369 6.55 -5.49 -19.65
N ASN A 370 7.50 -6.43 -19.68
CA ASN A 370 8.72 -6.44 -18.84
C ASN A 370 8.52 -6.49 -17.31
N LEU A 371 7.39 -7.03 -16.83
CA LEU A 371 6.97 -6.98 -15.43
C LEU A 371 8.00 -7.45 -14.41
N GLN A 372 8.67 -8.56 -14.66
CA GLN A 372 9.70 -9.07 -13.74
C GLN A 372 10.88 -8.09 -13.60
N ALA A 373 11.23 -7.35 -14.65
CA ALA A 373 12.23 -6.28 -14.57
C ALA A 373 11.71 -5.08 -13.76
N ILE A 374 10.42 -4.74 -13.89
CA ILE A 374 9.78 -3.70 -13.07
C ILE A 374 9.74 -4.11 -11.59
N HIS A 375 9.41 -5.37 -11.27
CA HIS A 375 9.40 -5.89 -9.90
C HIS A 375 10.80 -5.93 -9.29
N PHE A 376 11.82 -6.37 -10.04
CA PHE A 376 13.19 -6.29 -9.54
C PHE A 376 13.70 -4.85 -9.44
N GLY A 377 13.30 -3.93 -10.32
CA GLY A 377 13.59 -2.50 -10.18
C GLY A 377 12.97 -1.90 -8.91
N HIS A 378 11.73 -2.27 -8.60
CA HIS A 378 11.10 -1.93 -7.32
C HIS A 378 11.89 -2.51 -6.14
N ASN A 379 12.18 -3.81 -6.13
CA ASN A 379 12.92 -4.48 -5.06
C ASN A 379 14.33 -3.87 -4.88
N MET A 380 15.04 -3.56 -5.96
CA MET A 380 16.34 -2.89 -5.89
C MET A 380 16.22 -1.51 -5.25
N THR A 381 15.16 -0.75 -5.56
CA THR A 381 14.94 0.58 -5.00
C THR A 381 14.59 0.50 -3.51
N ILE A 382 13.61 -0.34 -3.13
CA ILE A 382 13.18 -0.45 -1.72
C ILE A 382 14.31 -0.95 -0.82
N LEU A 383 15.07 -1.97 -1.27
CA LEU A 383 16.15 -2.56 -0.49
C LEU A 383 17.35 -1.61 -0.34
N THR A 384 17.64 -0.78 -1.34
CA THR A 384 18.76 0.18 -1.25
C THR A 384 18.42 1.41 -0.42
N GLU A 385 17.20 1.96 -0.54
CA GLU A 385 16.73 3.03 0.36
C GLU A 385 16.66 2.53 1.81
N MET A 386 16.05 1.36 2.03
CA MET A 386 16.01 0.69 3.34
C MET A 386 17.41 0.48 3.94
N ALA A 387 18.36 0.00 3.14
CA ALA A 387 19.72 -0.21 3.60
C ALA A 387 20.44 1.11 3.95
N GLN A 388 20.25 2.16 3.16
CA GLN A 388 20.83 3.48 3.44
C GLN A 388 20.23 4.08 4.71
N ALA A 389 18.91 4.02 4.89
CA ALA A 389 18.23 4.47 6.10
C ALA A 389 18.79 3.82 7.38
N THR A 390 19.15 2.54 7.31
CA THR A 390 19.75 1.82 8.45
C THR A 390 21.24 2.09 8.68
N ASP A 391 21.94 2.90 7.86
CA ASP A 391 23.40 3.11 7.99
C ASP A 391 23.80 3.63 9.38
N VAL A 392 23.03 4.57 9.92
CA VAL A 392 23.21 5.13 11.27
C VAL A 392 23.05 4.09 12.38
N HIS A 393 22.36 2.98 12.10
CA HIS A 393 22.10 1.87 13.02
C HIS A 393 22.82 0.58 12.60
N TYR A 394 23.71 0.61 11.60
CA TYR A 394 24.33 -0.62 11.07
C TYR A 394 25.20 -1.37 12.10
N ARG A 395 25.71 -0.67 13.12
CA ARG A 395 26.39 -1.31 14.28
C ARG A 395 25.46 -2.25 15.06
N CYS A 396 24.16 -1.95 15.07
CA CYS A 396 23.08 -2.72 15.67
C CYS A 396 22.49 -3.77 14.71
N ILE A 397 23.13 -4.10 13.58
CA ILE A 397 22.62 -5.11 12.62
C ILE A 397 22.30 -6.48 13.25
N ARG A 398 22.88 -6.80 14.41
CA ARG A 398 22.58 -8.04 15.15
C ARG A 398 21.27 -8.02 15.92
N GLU A 399 20.70 -6.84 16.16
CA GLU A 399 19.47 -6.61 16.93
C GLU A 399 18.21 -6.66 16.04
N PHE A 400 18.35 -6.38 14.73
CA PHE A 400 17.31 -6.65 13.74
C PHE A 400 17.02 -8.16 13.61
N SER A 401 15.81 -8.52 13.17
CA SER A 401 15.46 -9.90 12.86
C SER A 401 16.28 -10.49 11.68
N ALA A 402 16.36 -11.82 11.59
CA ALA A 402 17.25 -12.50 10.63
C ALA A 402 16.86 -12.25 9.17
N ASP A 403 15.57 -12.08 8.89
CA ASP A 403 15.00 -11.71 7.60
C ASP A 403 15.33 -10.26 7.19
N VAL A 404 15.24 -9.30 8.12
CA VAL A 404 15.72 -7.93 7.90
C VAL A 404 17.22 -7.94 7.60
N GLN A 405 18.02 -8.68 8.38
CA GLN A 405 19.46 -8.84 8.12
C GLN A 405 19.74 -9.37 6.71
N ILE A 406 18.99 -10.37 6.23
CA ILE A 406 19.15 -10.92 4.86
C ILE A 406 18.87 -9.86 3.79
N ASN A 407 17.81 -9.05 3.96
CA ASN A 407 17.47 -7.98 3.04
C ASN A 407 18.52 -6.86 3.01
N LEU A 408 19.03 -6.46 4.18
CA LEU A 408 20.10 -5.47 4.31
C LEU A 408 21.41 -5.97 3.65
N GLU A 409 21.80 -7.22 3.87
CA GLU A 409 22.99 -7.79 3.21
C GLU A 409 22.80 -7.93 1.70
N LEU A 410 21.62 -8.33 1.23
CA LEU A 410 21.32 -8.39 -0.21
C LEU A 410 21.51 -7.04 -0.89
N ALA A 411 21.05 -5.95 -0.25
CA ALA A 411 21.29 -4.60 -0.73
C ALA A 411 22.79 -4.26 -0.74
N ARG A 412 23.43 -4.36 0.43
CA ARG A 412 24.78 -3.82 0.68
C ARG A 412 25.88 -4.60 -0.04
N ALA A 413 25.75 -5.92 -0.16
CA ALA A 413 26.79 -6.78 -0.71
C ALA A 413 26.74 -6.91 -2.25
N VAL A 414 25.55 -6.80 -2.87
CA VAL A 414 25.38 -7.14 -4.30
C VAL A 414 24.47 -6.21 -5.13
N LEU A 415 23.86 -5.17 -4.55
CA LEU A 415 23.21 -4.10 -5.32
C LEU A 415 24.14 -2.89 -5.40
N SER A 416 24.64 -2.62 -6.61
CA SER A 416 25.51 -1.48 -6.89
C SER A 416 24.71 -0.21 -7.21
N SER A 417 25.38 0.95 -7.19
CA SER A 417 24.82 2.21 -7.69
C SER A 417 24.35 2.11 -9.15
N ILE A 418 24.96 1.24 -9.96
CA ILE A 418 24.55 0.97 -11.35
C ILE A 418 23.22 0.19 -11.38
N ASP A 419 23.01 -0.75 -10.45
CA ASP A 419 21.73 -1.46 -10.32
C ASP A 419 20.62 -0.50 -9.88
N PHE A 420 20.90 0.40 -8.92
CA PHE A 420 19.96 1.44 -8.50
C PHE A 420 19.61 2.42 -9.62
N LEU A 421 20.61 2.91 -10.37
CA LEU A 421 20.39 3.80 -11.52
C LEU A 421 19.57 3.12 -12.62
N ALA A 422 19.83 1.83 -12.88
CA ALA A 422 19.02 1.03 -13.81
C ALA A 422 17.58 0.90 -13.31
N ALA A 423 17.38 0.60 -12.03
CA ALA A 423 16.06 0.53 -11.41
C ALA A 423 15.26 1.84 -11.57
N GLN A 424 15.91 3.01 -11.45
CA GLN A 424 15.23 4.30 -11.66
C GLN A 424 14.85 4.56 -13.14
N ARG A 425 15.61 4.03 -14.11
CA ARG A 425 15.21 4.07 -15.54
C ARG A 425 14.08 3.10 -15.85
N VAL A 426 14.07 1.92 -15.22
CA VAL A 426 12.96 0.96 -15.31
C VAL A 426 11.69 1.51 -14.64
N ARG A 427 11.82 2.24 -13.53
CA ARG A 427 10.70 2.97 -12.91
C ARG A 427 10.15 4.06 -13.84
N ALA A 428 11.02 4.80 -14.53
CA ALA A 428 10.58 5.79 -15.51
C ALA A 428 9.81 5.15 -16.68
N TYR A 429 10.31 4.03 -17.21
CA TYR A 429 9.62 3.20 -18.20
C TYR A 429 8.25 2.73 -17.69
N ALA A 430 8.19 2.08 -16.52
CA ALA A 430 6.94 1.63 -15.91
C ALA A 430 5.95 2.78 -15.68
N THR A 431 6.43 3.96 -15.27
CA THR A 431 5.60 5.16 -15.08
C THR A 431 5.09 5.71 -16.42
N SER A 432 5.87 5.61 -17.50
CA SER A 432 5.45 6.05 -18.84
C SER A 432 4.33 5.19 -19.43
N MET A 433 4.34 3.87 -19.19
CA MET A 433 3.22 2.98 -19.56
C MET A 433 1.90 3.38 -18.88
N LEU A 434 1.96 4.12 -17.77
CA LEU A 434 0.80 4.60 -17.02
C LEU A 434 0.42 6.06 -17.33
N ARG A 435 1.14 6.67 -18.26
CA ARG A 435 0.79 7.92 -18.92
C ARG A 435 0.40 7.69 -20.37
N ASP A 436 0.62 6.48 -20.87
CA ASP A 436 0.25 6.07 -22.22
C ASP A 436 -1.27 6.20 -22.38
N PRO A 437 -1.73 7.07 -23.30
CA PRO A 437 -3.14 7.21 -23.56
C PRO A 437 -3.79 5.90 -23.99
N ASP A 438 -3.11 4.92 -24.57
CA ASP A 438 -3.78 3.68 -24.98
C ASP A 438 -3.89 2.66 -23.83
N VAL A 439 -3.07 2.78 -22.79
CA VAL A 439 -3.23 2.05 -21.52
C VAL A 439 -4.29 2.68 -20.61
N PHE A 440 -4.50 4.01 -20.65
CA PHE A 440 -5.44 4.71 -19.75
C PHE A 440 -6.63 5.44 -20.38
N LYS A 441 -6.71 5.63 -21.71
CA LYS A 441 -8.01 5.74 -22.40
C LYS A 441 -8.85 4.49 -22.06
N ALA A 442 -8.19 3.36 -21.78
CA ALA A 442 -8.77 2.09 -21.34
C ALA A 442 -9.16 2.02 -19.84
N GLY A 443 -9.02 3.11 -19.06
CA GLY A 443 -9.52 3.19 -17.69
C GLY A 443 -8.79 2.31 -16.65
N LEU A 444 -9.52 1.65 -15.74
CA LEU A 444 -8.96 1.08 -14.49
C LEU A 444 -8.26 -0.27 -14.69
N SER A 445 -7.24 -0.62 -13.88
CA SER A 445 -6.54 -1.92 -13.98
C SER A 445 -6.39 -2.73 -12.69
N GLN A 446 -6.17 -4.06 -12.82
CA GLN A 446 -6.29 -5.08 -11.75
C GLN A 446 -5.17 -6.15 -11.75
N LEU A 447 -4.66 -6.58 -10.57
CA LEU A 447 -3.50 -7.48 -10.40
C LEU A 447 -3.55 -8.33 -9.07
N GLU A 448 -3.08 -9.61 -9.05
CA GLU A 448 -3.28 -10.59 -7.91
C GLU A 448 -2.13 -11.62 -7.49
N LEU A 449 -2.38 -12.48 -6.48
CA LEU A 449 -1.47 -13.10 -5.44
C LEU A 449 -0.67 -14.43 -5.73
N THR A 450 0.26 -15.01 -4.91
CA THR A 450 0.71 -14.78 -3.50
C THR A 450 2.25 -14.61 -3.28
N THR A 451 3.17 -15.36 -3.92
CA THR A 451 4.48 -14.75 -4.34
C THR A 451 4.23 -13.77 -5.49
N GLY A 452 2.96 -13.70 -5.93
CA GLY A 452 2.29 -12.57 -6.54
C GLY A 452 1.74 -11.48 -5.63
N LEU A 453 1.79 -11.57 -4.30
CA LEU A 453 1.60 -10.38 -3.42
C LEU A 453 2.56 -9.30 -3.92
N MET A 454 3.83 -9.71 -4.09
CA MET A 454 4.90 -8.83 -4.54
C MET A 454 4.84 -8.48 -6.03
N LYS A 455 4.23 -9.33 -6.87
CA LYS A 455 4.05 -9.04 -8.31
C LYS A 455 3.11 -7.85 -8.56
N CYS A 456 2.30 -7.45 -7.58
CA CYS A 456 1.27 -6.42 -7.76
C CYS A 456 1.63 -5.10 -7.06
N MET A 457 2.82 -5.02 -6.44
CA MET A 457 3.21 -3.91 -5.56
C MET A 457 3.35 -2.57 -6.23
N VAL A 458 3.75 -2.55 -7.51
CA VAL A 458 4.19 -1.31 -8.15
C VAL A 458 3.06 -0.28 -8.15
N LEU A 459 1.80 -0.73 -8.22
CA LEU A 459 0.62 0.08 -8.55
C LEU A 459 -0.68 -0.51 -7.95
N GLY A 460 -1.75 0.31 -7.80
CA GLY A 460 -3.11 -0.13 -7.39
C GLY A 460 -3.50 0.07 -5.91
N ASN A 461 -4.73 -0.35 -5.54
CA ASN A 461 -5.47 -0.27 -4.25
C ASN A 461 -6.39 -1.50 -4.10
N PHE A 462 -6.75 -1.99 -2.91
CA PHE A 462 -7.60 -3.21 -2.77
C PHE A 462 -8.99 -3.00 -2.17
N VAL A 463 -9.92 -3.85 -2.61
CA VAL A 463 -11.28 -4.07 -2.11
C VAL A 463 -11.52 -5.59 -2.02
N GLY A 464 -12.35 -6.07 -1.08
CA GLY A 464 -12.80 -7.47 -1.05
C GLY A 464 -13.91 -7.76 -2.07
N ILE A 465 -13.94 -8.96 -2.65
CA ILE A 465 -14.98 -9.41 -3.61
C ILE A 465 -15.62 -10.76 -3.24
N GLY A 466 -15.48 -11.19 -1.97
CA GLY A 466 -16.10 -12.40 -1.45
C GLY A 466 -15.14 -13.28 -0.65
N LEU A 467 -15.56 -14.53 -0.40
CA LEU A 467 -14.76 -15.56 0.26
C LEU A 467 -14.54 -16.75 -0.68
N SER A 468 -13.37 -17.39 -0.58
CA SER A 468 -13.07 -18.67 -1.21
C SER A 468 -13.87 -19.80 -0.56
N SER A 469 -13.86 -21.00 -1.16
CA SER A 469 -14.47 -22.21 -0.60
C SER A 469 -13.93 -22.57 0.79
N GLY A 470 -12.68 -22.18 1.09
CA GLY A 470 -12.05 -22.29 2.41
C GLY A 470 -12.38 -21.15 3.39
N GLY A 471 -13.26 -20.22 3.04
CA GLY A 471 -13.65 -19.09 3.89
C GLY A 471 -12.60 -17.97 4.00
N LEU A 472 -11.59 -17.95 3.11
CA LEU A 472 -10.58 -16.89 3.08
C LEU A 472 -11.02 -15.74 2.16
N PRO A 473 -10.74 -14.47 2.50
CA PRO A 473 -11.05 -13.34 1.63
C PRO A 473 -10.44 -13.45 0.23
N MET A 474 -11.26 -13.23 -0.80
CA MET A 474 -10.84 -13.05 -2.18
C MET A 474 -10.78 -11.54 -2.50
N PRO A 475 -9.63 -10.99 -2.91
CA PRO A 475 -9.50 -9.56 -3.12
C PRO A 475 -9.59 -9.17 -4.61
N LEU A 476 -9.74 -7.86 -4.83
CA LEU A 476 -9.73 -7.19 -6.12
C LEU A 476 -8.86 -5.94 -6.02
N GLN A 477 -7.77 -5.89 -6.77
CA GLN A 477 -7.01 -4.65 -6.91
C GLN A 477 -7.63 -3.74 -7.97
N LEU A 478 -7.83 -2.46 -7.64
CA LEU A 478 -8.25 -1.39 -8.55
C LEU A 478 -7.14 -0.35 -8.66
N GLN A 479 -6.92 0.16 -9.88
CA GLN A 479 -5.91 1.18 -10.14
C GLN A 479 -6.40 2.19 -11.18
N ALA A 480 -6.22 3.48 -10.91
CA ALA A 480 -6.41 4.55 -11.88
C ALA A 480 -5.07 5.22 -12.27
N ALA A 481 -5.16 6.18 -13.18
CA ALA A 481 -4.10 7.16 -13.42
C ALA A 481 -3.84 8.03 -12.17
N HIS A 482 -2.75 8.78 -12.19
CA HIS A 482 -2.36 9.63 -11.05
C HIS A 482 -3.47 10.64 -10.70
N TRP A 483 -3.69 10.84 -9.40
CA TRP A 483 -4.67 11.76 -8.80
C TRP A 483 -6.16 11.36 -8.91
N HIS A 484 -6.49 10.24 -9.57
CA HIS A 484 -7.86 9.73 -9.69
C HIS A 484 -8.27 8.81 -8.51
N GLU A 485 -7.96 9.22 -7.28
CA GLU A 485 -8.43 8.50 -6.07
C GLU A 485 -9.97 8.45 -6.01
N ASP A 486 -10.63 9.51 -6.48
CA ASP A 486 -12.08 9.63 -6.56
C ASP A 486 -12.71 8.53 -7.41
N THR A 487 -12.08 8.16 -8.52
CA THR A 487 -12.57 7.17 -9.48
C THR A 487 -12.43 5.77 -8.87
N VAL A 488 -11.29 5.51 -8.20
CA VAL A 488 -11.07 4.23 -7.50
C VAL A 488 -12.05 4.06 -6.34
N LEU A 489 -12.22 5.07 -5.49
CA LEU A 489 -13.14 5.01 -4.33
C LEU A 489 -14.62 5.00 -4.74
N GLN A 490 -14.96 5.54 -5.91
CA GLN A 490 -16.30 5.42 -6.49
C GLN A 490 -16.59 3.99 -6.99
N LEU A 491 -15.70 3.39 -7.79
CA LEU A 491 -15.91 2.00 -8.24
C LEU A 491 -15.82 1.01 -7.07
N ALA A 492 -14.92 1.25 -6.11
CA ALA A 492 -14.82 0.44 -4.90
C ALA A 492 -16.14 0.38 -4.12
N ARG A 493 -16.86 1.51 -3.97
CA ARG A 493 -18.20 1.54 -3.35
C ARG A 493 -19.23 0.72 -4.12
N LEU A 494 -19.19 0.72 -5.46
CA LEU A 494 -20.05 -0.18 -6.23
C LEU A 494 -19.73 -1.64 -5.92
N LEU A 495 -18.46 -2.03 -6.04
CA LEU A 495 -18.03 -3.42 -5.85
C LEU A 495 -18.31 -3.93 -4.42
N GLU A 496 -18.13 -3.08 -3.41
CA GLU A 496 -18.53 -3.35 -2.02
C GLU A 496 -20.04 -3.54 -1.88
N SER A 497 -20.85 -2.70 -2.53
CA SER A 497 -22.32 -2.84 -2.50
C SER A 497 -22.84 -4.10 -3.21
N LEU A 498 -22.08 -4.64 -4.17
CA LEU A 498 -22.38 -5.90 -4.86
C LEU A 498 -21.85 -7.13 -4.10
N ASN A 499 -20.75 -6.98 -3.37
CA ASN A 499 -20.03 -8.07 -2.70
C ASN A 499 -19.77 -7.72 -1.22
N PRO A 500 -20.82 -7.56 -0.38
CA PRO A 500 -20.65 -7.22 1.02
C PRO A 500 -19.89 -8.34 1.76
N MET A 501 -18.74 -7.99 2.35
CA MET A 501 -17.94 -8.94 3.11
C MET A 501 -18.62 -9.31 4.44
N PRO A 502 -18.67 -10.59 4.82
CA PRO A 502 -19.19 -11.01 6.12
C PRO A 502 -18.20 -10.66 7.24
N LYS A 503 -18.71 -10.57 8.48
CA LYS A 503 -17.86 -10.42 9.67
C LYS A 503 -16.94 -11.65 9.81
N PRO A 504 -15.65 -11.49 10.10
CA PRO A 504 -14.72 -12.60 10.28
C PRO A 504 -15.01 -13.40 11.55
N SER A 505 -14.43 -14.60 11.64
CA SER A 505 -14.60 -15.52 12.78
C SER A 505 -14.07 -14.98 14.11
N VAL A 506 -13.13 -14.03 14.07
CA VAL A 506 -12.68 -13.23 15.22
C VAL A 506 -13.05 -11.78 14.94
N TYR A 507 -14.17 -11.35 15.51
CA TYR A 507 -14.68 -9.99 15.36
C TYR A 507 -15.21 -9.49 16.71
N ASN A 508 -14.64 -8.39 17.19
CA ASN A 508 -15.00 -7.74 18.45
C ASN A 508 -15.24 -6.26 18.17
N SER A 509 -16.49 -5.89 17.88
CA SER A 509 -16.92 -4.50 17.80
C SER A 509 -17.48 -4.07 19.16
N PRO A 510 -16.96 -3.00 19.79
CA PRO A 510 -17.57 -2.45 21.01
C PRO A 510 -19.04 -2.03 20.82
N LEU A 511 -19.43 -1.74 19.57
CA LEU A 511 -20.79 -1.34 19.17
C LEU A 511 -21.76 -2.52 19.02
N ASP A 512 -21.25 -3.75 18.90
CA ASP A 512 -22.06 -4.98 18.76
C ASP A 512 -22.55 -5.53 20.12
N SER A 513 -22.27 -4.84 21.22
CA SER A 513 -22.59 -5.31 22.57
C SER A 513 -24.11 -5.38 22.81
N THR A 514 -24.69 -6.56 22.61
CA THR A 514 -25.94 -6.93 23.28
C THR A 514 -25.70 -6.90 24.78
N THR A 515 -26.48 -6.12 25.51
CA THR A 515 -26.41 -5.96 26.96
C THR A 515 -26.71 -7.28 27.68
N THR A 516 -25.65 -7.97 28.12
CA THR A 516 -25.69 -8.93 29.23
C THR A 516 -24.41 -8.78 30.07
N ASP A 517 -24.61 -8.47 31.35
CA ASP A 517 -23.67 -8.68 32.47
C ASP A 517 -22.35 -7.90 32.52
N VAL A 518 -22.45 -6.57 32.67
CA VAL A 518 -21.56 -5.81 33.59
C VAL A 518 -22.40 -4.93 34.53
N ALA A 519 -23.29 -5.57 35.30
CA ALA A 519 -24.16 -4.89 36.26
C ALA A 519 -24.27 -5.59 37.64
N THR A 520 -23.35 -6.51 37.99
CA THR A 520 -23.11 -6.98 39.38
C THR A 520 -21.71 -7.61 39.54
N ALA A 521 -20.72 -6.79 39.88
CA ALA A 521 -19.53 -7.21 40.64
C ALA A 521 -19.02 -5.97 41.41
N HIS A 522 -18.66 -6.17 42.68
CA HIS A 522 -18.35 -5.09 43.64
C HIS A 522 -16.98 -4.44 43.44
#